data_AF-A0A7C8Z3M4-F1
#
_entry.id   AF-A0A7C8Z3M4-F1
#
_cell.length_a   1.000
_cell.length_b   1.000
_cell.length_c   1.000
_cell.angle_alpha   90.00
_cell.angle_beta   90.00
_cell.angle_gamma   90.00
#
_symmetry.space_group_name_H-M   'P 1'
#
loop_
_entity.id
_entity.type
_entity.pdbx_description
1 polymer ?
#
loop_
_entity_poly.entity_id
_entity_poly.type
_entity_poly.pdbx_seq_one_letter_code
_entity_poly.pdbx_strand_id
1 'polypeptide(L)'
;VDQPETSLEIVEIYSARTVPKNLAGKPEGWNREHLWPRSYGLTNAPSLTDLHNIRPADANVNSARGNKYFGECHVGLNHCKQPATKEAARDTETDMEIWAPPSQVRGDVAR
;
A
#
# COMPACT_ATOMS: atom_id res chain seq x y z
N VAL A 1 -13.02 10.57 8.48
CA VAL A 1 -12.60 11.88 7.94
C VAL A 1 -13.87 12.66 7.69
N ASP A 2 -14.23 13.54 8.60
CA ASP A 2 -15.38 14.42 8.41
C ASP A 2 -14.93 15.54 7.46
N GLN A 3 -15.52 15.62 6.27
CA GLN A 3 -15.17 16.53 5.15
C GLN A 3 -13.87 16.20 4.37
N PRO A 4 -13.86 15.11 3.57
CA PRO A 4 -12.69 14.70 2.79
C PRO A 4 -12.31 15.69 1.67
N GLU A 5 -13.26 16.46 1.15
CA GLU A 5 -13.02 17.48 0.12
C GLU A 5 -12.24 18.70 0.64
N THR A 6 -12.41 19.08 1.91
CA THR A 6 -11.71 20.23 2.53
C THR A 6 -10.43 19.82 3.25
N SER A 7 -10.30 18.54 3.62
CA SER A 7 -9.08 18.03 4.25
C SER A 7 -7.87 18.25 3.34
N LEU A 8 -6.77 18.79 3.87
CA LEU A 8 -5.50 18.89 3.16
C LEU A 8 -4.67 17.60 3.26
N GLU A 9 -5.26 16.54 3.80
CA GLU A 9 -4.57 15.32 4.17
C GLU A 9 -5.18 14.09 3.48
N ILE A 10 -4.40 13.01 3.47
CA ILE A 10 -4.77 11.68 3.00
C ILE A 10 -4.27 10.64 3.99
N VAL A 11 -4.93 9.48 4.03
CA VAL A 11 -4.51 8.35 4.87
C VAL A 11 -3.87 7.29 3.98
N GLU A 12 -2.61 7.00 4.21
CA GLU A 12 -1.84 6.00 3.48
C GLU A 12 -2.22 4.57 3.91
N ILE A 13 -2.47 3.67 2.95
CA ILE A 13 -3.08 2.36 3.20
C ILE A 13 -2.20 1.40 4.03
N TYR A 14 -0.88 1.37 3.82
CA TYR A 14 0.02 0.40 4.46
C TYR A 14 0.78 0.95 5.68
N SER A 15 0.88 2.27 5.79
CA SER A 15 1.52 2.95 6.92
C SER A 15 0.50 3.44 7.96
N ALA A 16 -0.78 3.56 7.57
CA ALA A 16 -1.85 4.15 8.37
C ALA A 16 -1.53 5.58 8.87
N ARG A 17 -0.65 6.29 8.15
CA ARG A 17 -0.29 7.67 8.47
C ARG A 17 -1.17 8.65 7.71
N THR A 18 -1.46 9.75 8.37
CA THR A 18 -2.08 10.93 7.75
C THR A 18 -0.97 11.84 7.23
N VAL A 19 -0.99 12.14 5.93
CA VAL A 19 0.04 12.98 5.29
C VAL A 19 -0.57 14.08 4.42
N PRO A 20 0.12 15.22 4.23
CA PRO A 20 -0.37 16.29 3.36
C PRO A 20 -0.52 15.87 1.88
N LYS A 21 -1.59 16.34 1.24
CA LYS A 21 -1.87 16.15 -0.20
C LYS A 21 -0.76 16.67 -1.11
N ASN A 22 -0.07 17.74 -0.70
CA ASN A 22 0.99 18.36 -1.49
C ASN A 22 2.30 17.53 -1.56
N LEU A 23 2.41 16.46 -0.77
CA LEU A 23 3.52 15.51 -0.84
C LEU A 23 3.35 14.44 -1.94
N ALA A 24 2.26 14.49 -2.71
CA ALA A 24 2.04 13.59 -3.83
C ALA A 24 3.25 13.57 -4.80
N GLY A 25 3.79 12.39 -5.06
CA GLY A 25 4.91 12.17 -5.99
C GLY A 25 6.27 12.67 -5.49
N LYS A 26 6.40 13.09 -4.22
CA LYS A 26 7.68 13.47 -3.63
C LYS A 26 8.43 12.22 -3.11
N PRO A 27 9.78 12.25 -3.04
CA PRO A 27 10.58 11.09 -2.59
C PRO A 27 10.23 10.58 -1.18
N GLU A 28 9.93 11.49 -0.25
CA GLU A 28 9.49 11.17 1.12
C GLU A 28 7.98 11.40 1.31
N GLY A 29 7.25 11.37 0.19
CA GLY A 29 5.81 11.58 0.17
C GLY A 29 5.05 10.30 -0.16
N TRP A 30 3.91 10.48 -0.80
CA TRP A 30 3.01 9.38 -1.14
C TRP A 30 2.77 9.32 -2.65
N ASN A 31 2.40 8.14 -3.14
CA ASN A 31 2.01 7.92 -4.52
C ASN A 31 0.78 7.00 -4.59
N ARG A 32 0.38 6.67 -5.82
CA ARG A 32 -0.75 5.77 -6.10
C ARG A 32 -0.25 4.33 -6.07
N GLU A 33 -0.79 3.55 -5.15
CA GLU A 33 -0.70 2.09 -5.12
C GLU A 33 -1.82 1.48 -5.97
N HIS A 34 -1.47 0.48 -6.76
CA HIS A 34 -2.41 -0.39 -7.47
C HIS A 34 -2.55 -1.68 -6.67
N LEU A 35 -3.65 -1.83 -5.94
CA LEU A 35 -3.88 -3.00 -5.08
C LEU A 35 -3.70 -4.30 -5.86
N TRP A 36 -4.29 -4.41 -7.04
CA TRP A 36 -3.94 -5.41 -8.03
C TRP A 36 -2.80 -4.90 -8.92
N PRO A 37 -1.60 -5.50 -8.88
CA PRO A 37 -0.44 -5.04 -9.64
C PRO A 37 -0.69 -4.99 -11.14
N ARG A 38 -0.16 -3.95 -11.79
CA ARG A 38 -0.27 -3.79 -13.25
C ARG A 38 0.35 -4.95 -14.03
N SER A 39 1.43 -5.53 -13.49
CA SER A 39 2.11 -6.69 -14.08
C SER A 39 1.23 -7.93 -14.18
N TYR A 40 0.09 -7.97 -13.49
CA TYR A 40 -0.85 -9.09 -13.50
C TYR A 40 -2.04 -8.85 -14.45
N GLY A 41 -1.79 -8.19 -15.58
CA GLY A 41 -2.75 -8.09 -16.68
C GLY A 41 -3.53 -6.78 -16.76
N LEU A 42 -3.21 -5.75 -15.96
CA LEU A 42 -3.81 -4.41 -16.13
C LEU A 42 -3.03 -3.62 -17.17
N THR A 43 -3.30 -3.90 -18.44
CA THR A 43 -2.58 -3.31 -19.59
C THR A 43 -3.32 -2.16 -20.25
N ASN A 44 -4.63 -2.00 -20.00
CA ASN A 44 -5.48 -1.03 -20.69
C ASN A 44 -5.80 0.20 -19.83
N ALA A 45 -6.00 1.35 -20.47
CA ALA A 45 -6.20 2.63 -19.78
C ALA A 45 -7.29 2.62 -18.68
N PRO A 46 -8.49 2.03 -18.87
CA PRO A 46 -9.52 2.03 -17.83
C PRO A 46 -9.08 1.33 -16.54
N SER A 47 -8.39 0.19 -16.66
CA SER A 47 -7.87 -0.55 -15.50
C SER A 47 -6.75 0.17 -14.74
N LEU A 48 -6.08 1.13 -15.38
CA LEU A 48 -4.99 1.90 -14.76
C LEU A 48 -5.50 3.05 -13.91
N THR A 49 -6.75 3.47 -14.10
CA THR A 49 -7.36 4.62 -13.44
C THR A 49 -8.57 4.25 -12.58
N ASP A 50 -8.80 2.96 -12.35
CA ASP A 50 -9.90 2.47 -11.52
C ASP A 50 -9.72 2.93 -10.06
N LEU A 51 -10.69 3.71 -9.57
CA LEU A 51 -10.69 4.24 -8.21
C LEU A 51 -10.86 3.15 -7.14
N HIS A 52 -11.43 2.00 -7.48
CA HIS A 52 -11.52 0.86 -6.57
C HIS A 52 -10.16 0.20 -6.36
N ASN A 53 -9.28 0.25 -7.36
CA ASN A 53 -7.96 -0.37 -7.32
C ASN A 53 -6.84 0.58 -6.88
N ILE A 54 -7.10 1.90 -6.84
CA ILE A 54 -6.09 2.92 -6.51
C ILE A 54 -6.20 3.36 -5.07
N ARG A 55 -5.10 3.27 -4.33
CA ARG A 55 -5.00 3.74 -2.95
C ARG A 55 -3.77 4.63 -2.76
N PRO A 56 -3.82 5.64 -1.88
CA PRO A 56 -2.62 6.36 -1.48
C PRO A 56 -1.71 5.46 -0.62
N ALA A 57 -0.40 5.47 -0.89
CA ALA A 57 0.60 4.79 -0.08
C ALA A 57 1.88 5.63 -0.01
N ASP A 58 2.61 5.52 1.10
CA ASP A 58 3.97 6.06 1.18
C ASP A 58 4.81 5.51 0.00
N ALA A 59 5.61 6.37 -0.63
CA ALA A 59 6.33 6.01 -1.84
C ALA A 59 7.36 4.88 -1.62
N ASN A 60 8.01 4.84 -0.46
CA ASN A 60 8.98 3.80 -0.10
C ASN A 60 8.28 2.49 0.25
N VAL A 61 7.16 2.57 0.98
CA VAL A 61 6.33 1.39 1.29
C VAL A 61 5.77 0.78 0.00
N ASN A 62 5.26 1.61 -0.91
CA ASN A 62 4.75 1.14 -2.20
C ASN A 62 5.84 0.50 -3.05
N SER A 63 7.03 1.11 -3.11
CA SER A 63 8.19 0.53 -3.77
C SER A 63 8.57 -0.85 -3.19
N ALA A 64 8.57 -0.97 -1.86
CA ALA A 64 8.87 -2.24 -1.17
C ALA A 64 7.78 -3.31 -1.36
N ARG A 65 6.51 -2.90 -1.50
CA ARG A 65 5.39 -3.78 -1.85
C ARG A 65 5.60 -4.36 -3.25
N GLY A 66 5.95 -3.50 -4.22
CA GLY A 66 6.22 -3.89 -5.59
C GLY A 66 5.03 -4.61 -6.22
N ASN A 67 5.25 -5.83 -6.71
CA ASN A 67 4.22 -6.69 -7.29
C ASN A 67 3.94 -7.95 -6.45
N LYS A 68 4.32 -7.98 -5.18
CA LYS A 68 4.17 -9.16 -4.32
C LYS A 68 2.71 -9.54 -4.12
N TYR A 69 2.47 -10.83 -3.94
CA TYR A 69 1.15 -11.35 -3.62
C TYR A 69 0.75 -10.96 -2.20
N PHE A 70 -0.53 -10.67 -2.00
CA PHE A 70 -1.05 -10.55 -0.64
C PHE A 70 -1.13 -11.92 0.00
N GLY A 71 -0.62 -12.02 1.22
CA GLY A 71 -0.62 -13.25 1.99
C GLY A 71 -0.02 -13.03 3.37
N GLU A 72 -0.23 -14.00 4.26
CA GLU A 72 0.44 -14.00 5.55
C GLU A 72 1.81 -14.66 5.41
N CYS A 73 2.79 -14.10 6.11
CA CYS A 73 4.05 -14.77 6.32
C CYS A 73 3.82 -16.02 7.16
N HIS A 74 4.14 -17.19 6.61
CA HIS A 74 3.96 -18.43 7.34
C HIS A 74 5.03 -18.56 8.42
N VAL A 75 4.58 -18.74 9.67
CA VAL A 75 5.43 -18.99 10.84
C VAL A 75 6.23 -20.27 10.59
N GLY A 76 7.51 -20.14 10.26
CA GLY A 76 8.41 -21.27 9.97
C GLY A 76 9.47 -20.98 8.92
N LEU A 77 9.25 -19.97 8.08
CA LEU A 77 10.26 -19.44 7.15
C LEU A 77 10.88 -18.19 7.78
N ASN A 78 12.15 -18.26 8.17
CA ASN A 78 12.93 -17.18 8.82
C ASN A 78 13.18 -15.95 7.92
N HIS A 79 12.30 -15.64 6.96
CA HIS A 79 12.52 -14.70 5.87
C HIS A 79 11.59 -13.49 5.89
N CYS A 80 10.62 -13.46 6.79
CA CYS A 80 9.69 -12.34 6.87
C CYS A 80 10.22 -11.19 7.71
N LYS A 81 10.24 -10.02 7.08
CA LYS A 81 10.64 -8.76 7.67
C LYS A 81 9.42 -8.02 8.18
N GLN A 82 9.47 -7.62 9.45
CA GLN A 82 8.43 -6.85 10.13
C GLN A 82 9.06 -5.74 10.99
N PRO A 83 8.66 -4.46 10.84
CA PRO A 83 7.81 -3.94 9.77
C PRO A 83 8.52 -4.03 8.40
N ALA A 84 7.74 -4.15 7.33
CA ALA A 84 8.27 -4.31 5.97
C ALA A 84 9.25 -3.18 5.56
N THR A 85 8.93 -1.93 5.94
CA THR A 85 9.83 -0.77 5.84
C THR A 85 9.77 0.05 7.14
N LYS A 86 10.60 1.09 7.25
CA LYS A 86 10.60 2.00 8.40
C LYS A 86 9.29 2.78 8.50
N GLU A 87 8.67 3.10 7.37
CA GLU A 87 7.47 3.91 7.24
C GLU A 87 6.18 3.07 7.32
N ALA A 88 6.26 1.75 7.10
CA ALA A 88 5.12 0.84 7.15
C ALA A 88 4.55 0.71 8.58
N ALA A 89 3.27 0.34 8.66
CA ALA A 89 2.66 -0.03 9.94
C ALA A 89 3.40 -1.21 10.59
N ARG A 90 3.33 -1.30 11.92
CA ARG A 90 4.11 -2.26 12.72
C ARG A 90 3.77 -3.72 12.42
N ASP A 91 2.54 -3.98 11.99
CA ASP A 91 2.01 -5.31 11.64
C ASP A 91 2.04 -5.58 10.12
N THR A 92 2.72 -4.74 9.34
CA THR A 92 2.99 -5.00 7.92
C THR A 92 4.23 -5.87 7.77
N GLU A 93 4.10 -6.97 7.04
CA GLU A 93 5.17 -7.96 6.87
C GLU A 93 5.48 -8.15 5.39
N THR A 94 6.71 -8.54 5.06
CA THR A 94 7.07 -8.90 3.69
C THR A 94 8.23 -9.86 3.63
N ASP A 95 8.27 -10.66 2.57
CA ASP A 95 9.46 -11.37 2.11
C ASP A 95 9.73 -11.05 0.62
N MET A 96 10.34 -11.99 -0.11
CA MET A 96 10.63 -11.81 -1.55
C MET A 96 9.38 -11.88 -2.44
N GLU A 97 8.32 -12.59 -2.02
CA GLU A 97 7.13 -12.89 -2.84
C GLU A 97 5.82 -12.41 -2.21
N ILE A 98 5.79 -12.27 -0.88
CA ILE A 98 4.60 -12.02 -0.07
C ILE A 98 4.66 -10.63 0.56
N TRP A 99 3.48 -10.00 0.60
CA TRP A 99 3.19 -8.78 1.35
C TRP A 99 1.97 -9.01 2.25
N ALA A 100 2.16 -8.94 3.56
CA ALA A 100 1.05 -8.94 4.51
C ALA A 100 0.75 -7.48 4.88
N PRO A 101 -0.37 -6.90 4.41
CA PRO A 101 -0.74 -5.55 4.77
C PRO A 101 -1.22 -5.51 6.23
N PRO A 102 -1.28 -4.32 6.85
CA PRO A 102 -1.73 -4.21 8.24
C PRO A 102 -3.14 -4.75 8.38
N SER A 103 -3.40 -5.41 9.50
CA SER A 103 -4.64 -6.13 9.79
C SER A 103 -5.90 -5.32 9.49
N GLN A 104 -5.90 -4.03 9.83
CA GLN A 104 -7.01 -3.09 9.65
C GLN A 104 -7.45 -2.89 8.18
N VAL A 105 -6.57 -3.09 7.19
CA VAL A 105 -6.90 -2.88 5.76
C VAL A 105 -7.04 -4.17 4.97
N ARG A 106 -6.81 -5.35 5.57
CA ARG A 106 -6.88 -6.64 4.86
C ARG A 106 -8.24 -6.88 4.22
N GLY A 107 -9.32 -6.51 4.90
CA GLY A 107 -10.67 -6.61 4.35
C GLY A 107 -10.92 -5.65 3.17
N ASP A 108 -10.31 -4.47 3.18
CA ASP A 108 -10.42 -3.49 2.09
C ASP A 108 -9.60 -3.90 0.88
N VAL A 109 -8.46 -4.55 1.10
CA VAL A 109 -7.60 -5.12 0.05
C VAL A 109 -8.26 -6.32 -0.63
N ALA A 110 -9.10 -7.07 0.09
CA ALA A 110 -9.73 -8.29 -0.42
C ALA A 110 -11.03 -8.09 -1.22
N ARG A 111 -11.66 -6.90 -1.16
CA ARG A 111 -12.93 -6.59 -1.85
C ARG A 111 -12.70 -5.93 -3.20
#